data_AF-A0A4Y2UCB3-F1
#
_entry.id   AF-A0A4Y2UCB3-F1
#
_cell.length_a   1.000
_cell.length_b   1.000
_cell.length_c   1.000
_cell.angle_alpha   90.00
_cell.angle_beta   90.00
_cell.angle_gamma   90.00
#
_symmetry.space_group_name_H-M   'P 1'
#
loop_
_entity.id
_entity.type
_entity.pdbx_description
1 polymer ?
#
loop_
_entity_poly.entity_id
_entity_poly.type
_entity_poly.pdbx_seq_one_letter_code
_entity_poly.pdbx_strand_id
1 'polypeptide(L)'
;MKRHDIDDAGHEVLIALYGRKKSEETRDSRIFKLFQKSLVKNNFNSVFLPPTTAAVREHSLRAYLQVQLWSGFAKRPLDWCWKETKHGLSSVTTHKEPAAAALLSMISLQVRKRV
;
A
#
# COMPACT_ATOMS: atom_id res chain seq x y z
N MET A 1 -6.26 -10.94 17.00
CA MET A 1 -6.32 -9.57 16.44
C MET A 1 -7.14 -9.60 15.15
N LYS A 2 -8.10 -8.68 14.98
CA LYS A 2 -8.94 -8.62 13.77
C LYS A 2 -8.19 -7.88 12.65
N ARG A 3 -8.63 -8.08 11.40
CA ARG A 3 -8.00 -7.42 10.22
C ARG A 3 -8.01 -5.90 10.30
N HIS A 4 -9.06 -5.32 10.89
CA HIS A 4 -9.17 -3.87 11.11
C HIS A 4 -8.08 -3.36 12.06
N ASP A 5 -7.88 -4.04 13.19
CA ASP A 5 -6.84 -3.68 14.17
C ASP A 5 -5.44 -3.71 13.54
N ILE A 6 -5.18 -4.68 12.65
CA ILE A 6 -3.90 -4.82 11.93
C ILE A 6 -3.70 -3.69 10.93
N ASP A 7 -4.76 -3.30 10.23
CA ASP A 7 -4.72 -2.15 9.31
C ASP A 7 -4.39 -0.85 10.06
N ASP A 8 -5.07 -0.59 11.18
CA ASP A 8 -4.82 0.57 12.03
C ASP A 8 -3.40 0.61 12.57
N ALA A 9 -2.92 -0.50 13.15
CA ALA A 9 -1.54 -0.61 13.61
C ALA A 9 -0.53 -0.38 12.47
N GLY A 10 -0.78 -0.95 11.30
CA GLY A 10 0.08 -0.78 10.12
C GLY A 10 0.18 0.68 9.67
N HIS A 11 -0.92 1.42 9.73
CA HIS A 11 -0.92 2.83 9.37
C HIS A 11 -0.23 3.71 10.42
N GLU A 12 -0.37 3.40 11.70
CA GLU A 12 0.39 4.10 12.75
C GLU A 12 1.90 3.86 12.63
N VAL A 13 2.32 2.64 12.29
CA VAL A 13 3.73 2.32 11.98
C VAL A 13 4.23 3.16 10.80
N LEU A 14 3.44 3.26 9.73
CA LEU A 14 3.77 4.12 8.58
C LEU A 14 3.97 5.59 9.01
N ILE A 15 3.03 6.15 9.78
CA ILE A 15 3.11 7.53 10.24
C ILE A 15 4.38 7.75 11.09
N ALA A 16 4.70 6.80 11.97
CA ALA A 16 5.87 6.84 12.82
C ALA A 16 7.17 6.80 11.99
N LEU A 17 7.26 5.91 11.00
CA LEU A 17 8.42 5.79 10.10
C LEU A 17 8.76 7.09 9.37
N TYR A 18 7.74 7.88 9.05
CA TYR A 18 7.89 9.14 8.34
C TYR A 18 7.79 10.38 9.24
N GLY A 19 7.80 10.17 10.57
CA GLY A 19 8.08 11.20 11.58
C GLY A 19 6.98 12.23 11.79
N ARG A 20 5.69 11.87 11.69
CA ARG A 20 4.58 12.82 11.84
C ARG A 20 3.84 12.66 13.19
N LYS A 21 3.49 13.77 13.83
CA LYS A 21 2.62 13.82 15.02
C LYS A 21 1.17 13.45 14.65
N LYS A 22 0.40 12.96 15.62
CA LYS A 22 -1.05 12.75 15.48
C LYS A 22 -1.71 14.04 14.99
N SER A 23 -2.49 13.94 13.91
CA SER A 23 -3.33 15.01 13.38
C SER A 23 -4.77 14.53 13.28
N GLU A 24 -5.75 15.41 13.14
CA GLU A 24 -7.15 15.04 12.87
C GLU A 24 -7.40 14.70 11.39
N GLU A 25 -6.36 14.73 10.56
CA GLU A 25 -6.46 14.49 9.12
C GLU A 25 -6.80 13.04 8.80
N THR A 26 -7.49 12.83 7.68
CA THR A 26 -7.76 11.51 7.12
C THR A 26 -6.47 10.77 6.75
N ARG A 27 -6.51 9.43 6.77
CA ARG A 27 -5.38 8.54 6.41
C ARG A 27 -4.76 8.91 5.06
N ASP A 28 -5.59 9.09 4.05
CA ASP A 28 -5.15 9.45 2.69
C ASP A 28 -4.55 10.85 2.63
N SER A 29 -5.11 11.83 3.35
CA SER A 29 -4.53 13.18 3.43
C SER A 29 -3.13 13.16 4.05
N ARG A 30 -2.91 12.31 5.07
CA ARG A 30 -1.59 12.17 5.69
C ARG A 30 -0.55 11.60 4.73
N ILE A 31 -0.90 10.53 4.01
CA ILE A 31 -0.02 9.92 3.01
C ILE A 31 0.26 10.90 1.87
N PHE A 32 -0.75 11.66 1.42
CA PHE A 32 -0.58 12.65 0.37
C PHE A 32 0.39 13.76 0.78
N LYS A 33 0.28 14.30 2.00
CA LYS A 33 1.25 15.29 2.50
C LYS A 33 2.65 14.73 2.60
N LEU A 34 2.77 13.47 2.99
CA LEU A 34 4.05 12.78 3.04
C LEU A 34 4.67 12.58 1.65
N PHE A 35 3.83 12.26 0.67
CA PHE A 35 4.20 12.19 -0.74
C PHE A 35 4.69 13.55 -1.23
N GLN A 36 3.95 14.64 -0.98
CA GLN A 36 4.39 15.99 -1.35
C GLN A 36 5.75 16.31 -0.73
N LYS A 37 5.95 15.99 0.55
CA LYS A 37 7.24 16.22 1.23
C LYS A 37 8.39 15.41 0.64
N SER A 38 8.13 14.18 0.15
CA SER A 38 9.17 13.38 -0.49
C SER A 38 9.61 13.97 -1.84
N LEU A 39 8.72 14.67 -2.55
CA LEU A 39 9.03 15.33 -3.83
C LEU A 39 9.96 16.55 -3.71
N VAL A 40 9.97 17.25 -2.57
CA VAL A 40 10.78 18.48 -2.38
C VAL A 40 12.25 18.17 -2.09
N LYS A 41 12.63 16.90 -1.94
CA LYS A 41 14.02 16.50 -1.69
C LYS A 41 14.83 16.53 -3.00
N ASN A 42 15.97 17.24 -3.00
CA ASN A 42 16.87 17.34 -4.17
C ASN A 42 17.35 15.99 -4.72
N ASN A 43 17.37 14.94 -3.90
CA ASN A 43 17.75 13.58 -4.29
C ASN A 43 16.52 12.66 -4.28
N PHE A 44 15.48 13.03 -5.02
CA PHE A 44 14.26 12.24 -5.11
C PHE A 44 14.59 10.81 -5.58
N ASN A 45 14.39 9.83 -4.69
CA ASN A 45 14.45 8.42 -5.02
C ASN A 45 13.06 7.83 -4.80
N SER A 46 12.53 7.16 -5.82
CA SER A 46 11.22 6.52 -5.83
C SER A 46 11.01 5.57 -4.64
N VAL A 47 12.09 4.98 -4.12
CA VAL A 47 12.06 4.10 -2.92
C VAL A 47 11.58 4.83 -1.67
N PHE A 48 11.69 6.16 -1.60
CA PHE A 48 11.19 6.95 -0.46
C PHE A 48 9.73 7.40 -0.62
N LEU A 49 9.06 7.03 -1.71
CA LEU A 49 7.63 7.29 -1.84
C LEU A 49 6.89 6.54 -0.74
N PRO A 50 5.99 7.22 -0.01
CA PRO A 50 5.16 6.52 0.94
C PRO A 50 4.23 5.55 0.20
N PRO A 51 4.06 4.33 0.69
CA PRO A 51 3.03 3.43 0.18
C PRO A 51 1.63 4.04 0.37
N THR A 52 0.70 3.67 -0.51
CA THR A 52 -0.71 4.08 -0.39
C THR A 52 -1.39 3.39 0.79
N THR A 53 -2.50 3.93 1.30
CA THR A 53 -3.27 3.32 2.40
C THR A 53 -3.65 1.87 2.09
N ALA A 54 -4.04 1.59 0.84
CA ALA A 54 -4.36 0.23 0.41
C ALA A 54 -3.12 -0.69 0.47
N ALA A 55 -1.97 -0.25 -0.05
CA ALA A 55 -0.75 -1.04 -0.02
C ALA A 55 -0.26 -1.31 1.42
N VAL A 56 -0.40 -0.34 2.32
CA VAL A 56 -0.07 -0.46 3.75
C VAL A 56 -0.93 -1.52 4.41
N ARG A 57 -2.24 -1.51 4.14
CA ARG A 57 -3.18 -2.52 4.62
C ARG A 57 -2.78 -3.93 4.19
N GLU A 58 -2.58 -4.13 2.88
CA GLU A 58 -2.22 -5.44 2.32
C GLU A 58 -0.85 -5.91 2.84
N HIS A 59 0.12 -5.01 2.99
CA HIS A 59 1.42 -5.33 3.59
C HIS A 59 1.30 -5.75 5.05
N SER A 60 0.56 -5.00 5.86
CA SER A 60 0.40 -5.27 7.30
C SER A 60 -0.27 -6.62 7.57
N LEU A 61 -1.25 -6.99 6.75
CA LEU A 61 -1.92 -8.29 6.83
C LEU A 61 -0.98 -9.45 6.47
N ARG A 62 -0.10 -9.28 5.47
CA ARG A 62 0.92 -10.29 5.11
C ARG A 62 2.00 -10.41 6.19
N ALA A 63 2.47 -9.30 6.73
CA ALA A 63 3.42 -9.30 7.84
C ALA A 63 2.84 -10.00 9.07
N TYR A 64 1.58 -9.74 9.41
CA TYR A 64 0.88 -10.44 10.48
C TYR A 64 0.77 -11.95 10.20
N LEU A 65 0.38 -12.35 8.99
CA LEU A 65 0.31 -13.77 8.61
C LEU A 65 1.67 -14.47 8.81
N GLN A 66 2.76 -13.81 8.39
CA GLN A 66 4.12 -14.32 8.53
C GLN A 66 4.48 -14.55 10.01
N VAL A 67 4.19 -13.57 10.87
CA VAL A 67 4.44 -13.67 12.32
C VAL A 67 3.60 -14.81 12.93
N GLN A 68 2.34 -14.95 12.55
CA GLN A 68 1.48 -16.02 13.05
C GLN A 68 2.02 -17.40 12.66
N LEU A 69 2.50 -17.56 11.42
CA LEU A 69 3.13 -18.79 10.96
C LEU A 69 4.37 -19.14 11.81
N TRP A 70 5.24 -18.17 12.07
CA TRP A 70 6.42 -18.36 12.93
C TRP A 70 6.07 -18.71 14.37
N SER A 71 4.94 -18.19 14.86
CA SER A 71 4.40 -18.54 16.18
C SER A 71 3.67 -19.89 16.22
N GLY A 72 3.68 -20.67 15.14
CA GLY A 72 3.02 -21.98 15.07
C GLY A 72 1.50 -21.92 14.84
N PHE A 73 0.94 -20.72 14.63
CA PHE A 73 -0.48 -20.53 14.34
C PHE A 73 -0.72 -20.50 12.83
N ALA A 74 -0.99 -21.67 12.27
CA ALA A 74 -1.35 -21.80 10.86
C ALA A 74 -2.65 -21.03 10.55
N LYS A 75 -2.59 -20.13 9.58
CA LYS A 75 -3.75 -19.42 9.02
C LYS A 75 -3.75 -19.61 7.51
N ARG A 76 -4.95 -19.66 6.91
CA ARG A 76 -5.11 -19.83 5.46
C ARG A 76 -4.64 -18.58 4.71
N PRO A 77 -3.60 -18.65 3.86
CA PRO A 77 -3.05 -17.46 3.20
C PRO A 77 -4.07 -16.66 2.36
N LEU A 78 -5.03 -17.35 1.73
CA LEU A 78 -6.11 -16.74 0.93
C LEU A 78 -6.94 -15.73 1.73
N ASP A 79 -7.08 -15.91 3.04
CA ASP A 79 -7.82 -14.99 3.91
C ASP A 79 -6.99 -13.75 4.28
N TRP A 80 -5.71 -13.71 3.88
CA TRP A 80 -4.70 -12.76 4.34
C TRP A 80 -3.85 -12.21 3.18
N CYS A 81 -4.53 -11.71 2.14
CA CYS A 81 -3.90 -10.93 1.06
C CYS A 81 -2.95 -11.77 0.18
N TRP A 82 -3.26 -13.05 0.04
CA TRP A 82 -2.70 -13.92 -0.99
C TRP A 82 -3.80 -14.38 -1.94
N LYS A 83 -3.42 -14.60 -3.19
CA LYS A 83 -4.29 -15.19 -4.21
C LYS A 83 -3.61 -16.40 -4.82
N GLU A 84 -4.41 -17.37 -5.22
CA GLU A 84 -3.94 -18.47 -6.04
C GLU A 84 -3.70 -18.01 -7.48
N THR A 85 -2.65 -18.53 -8.07
CA THR A 85 -2.28 -18.35 -9.46
C THR A 85 -1.83 -19.70 -10.02
N LYS A 86 -1.73 -19.81 -11.35
CA LYS A 86 -1.17 -20.98 -12.03
C LYS A 86 0.25 -21.36 -11.57
N HIS A 87 0.96 -20.45 -10.91
CA HIS A 87 2.32 -20.65 -10.40
C HIS A 87 2.36 -20.77 -8.86
N GLY A 88 1.22 -21.02 -8.21
CA GLY A 88 1.09 -21.09 -6.76
C GLY A 88 0.55 -19.81 -6.14
N LEU A 89 0.88 -19.56 -4.87
CA LEU A 89 0.41 -18.39 -4.14
C LEU A 89 1.18 -17.13 -4.54
N SER A 90 0.45 -16.09 -4.95
CA SER A 90 0.99 -14.76 -5.20
C SER A 90 0.42 -13.75 -4.23
N SER A 91 1.28 -12.84 -3.79
CA SER A 91 0.88 -11.80 -2.86
C SER A 91 0.00 -10.75 -3.54
N VAL A 92 -1.06 -10.30 -2.87
CA VAL A 92 -1.89 -9.18 -3.32
C VAL A 92 -1.25 -7.89 -2.81
N THR A 93 -0.85 -7.01 -3.73
CA THR A 93 -0.18 -5.74 -3.41
C THR A 93 -1.16 -4.58 -3.24
N THR A 94 -2.25 -4.59 -4.00
CA THR A 94 -3.34 -3.62 -3.94
C THR A 94 -4.60 -4.21 -4.59
N HIS A 95 -5.78 -3.85 -4.07
CA HIS A 95 -7.06 -4.10 -4.73
C HIS A 95 -7.60 -2.88 -5.49
N LYS A 96 -6.93 -1.73 -5.37
CA LYS A 96 -7.27 -0.53 -6.12
C LYS A 96 -6.59 -0.54 -7.48
N GLU A 97 -7.30 -0.02 -8.47
CA GLU A 97 -6.74 0.27 -9.80
C GLU A 97 -5.50 1.18 -9.69
N PRO A 98 -4.50 1.00 -10.56
CA PRO A 98 -3.26 1.80 -10.52
C PRO A 98 -3.49 3.30 -10.70
N ALA A 99 -4.52 3.68 -11.47
CA ALA A 99 -4.94 5.05 -11.70
C ALA A 99 -6.42 5.08 -12.09
N ALA A 100 -7.04 6.27 -12.05
CA ALA A 100 -8.40 6.44 -12.54
C ALA A 100 -8.47 6.17 -14.06
N ALA A 101 -9.54 5.52 -14.51
CA ALA A 101 -9.73 5.16 -15.92
C ALA A 101 -9.63 6.37 -16.87
N ALA A 102 -10.11 7.54 -16.46
CA ALA A 102 -9.98 8.78 -17.23
C ALA A 102 -8.52 9.20 -17.47
N LEU A 103 -7.64 9.04 -16.47
CA LEU A 103 -6.21 9.31 -16.61
C LEU A 103 -5.54 8.32 -17.57
N LEU A 104 -5.86 7.03 -17.44
CA LEU A 104 -5.34 5.99 -18.34
C LEU A 104 -5.79 6.25 -19.79
N SER A 105 -7.05 6.66 -19.97
CA SER A 105 -7.59 7.05 -21.27
C SER A 105 -6.82 8.24 -21.86
N MET A 106 -6.62 9.30 -21.08
CA MET A 106 -5.88 10.50 -21.50
C MET A 106 -4.46 10.15 -21.98
N ILE A 107 -3.74 9.31 -21.24
CA ILE A 107 -2.39 8.85 -21.61
C ILE A 107 -2.44 8.00 -22.89
N SER A 108 -3.38 7.06 -22.99
CA SER A 108 -3.50 6.16 -24.15
C SER A 108 -3.83 6.89 -25.46
N LEU A 109 -4.61 7.97 -25.37
CA LEU A 109 -4.98 8.80 -26.52
C LEU A 109 -3.83 9.68 -27.01
N GLN A 110 -2.91 10.09 -26.12
CA GLN A 110 -1.70 10.81 -26.53
C GLN A 110 -0.72 9.93 -27.30
N VAL A 111 -0.68 8.62 -27.04
CA VAL A 111 0.15 7.67 -27.80
C VAL A 111 -0.39 7.49 -29.23
N ARG A 112 -1.71 7.47 -29.44
CA ARG A 112 -2.31 7.30 -30.78
C ARG A 112 -2.20 8.53 -31.68
N LYS A 113 -1.96 9.72 -31.13
CA LYS A 113 -1.85 10.98 -31.89
C LYS A 113 -0.44 11.27 -32.41
N ARG A 114 0.54 10.39 -32.18
CA ARG A 114 1.84 10.42 -32.87
C ARG A 114 1.83 9.40 -34.02
N VAL A 115 1.26 9.80 -35.15
CA VAL A 115 1.56 9.27 -36.49
C VAL A 115 1.69 10.47 -37.41
#